data_AF-A0A2M7YMJ1-F1
#
_entry.id   AF-A0A2M7YMJ1-F1
#
_cell.length_a   1.000
_cell.length_b   1.000
_cell.length_c   1.000
_cell.angle_alpha   90.00
_cell.angle_beta   90.00
_cell.angle_gamma   90.00
#
_symmetry.space_group_name_H-M   'P 1'
#
loop_
_entity.id
_entity.type
_entity.pdbx_description
1 polymer ?
#
loop_
_entity_poly.entity_id
_entity_poly.type
_entity_poly.pdbx_seq_one_letter_code
_entity_poly.pdbx_strand_id
1 'polypeptide(L)'
;MSKRKYYIATSIVVVLFVSAIALADTDTTTPSAINNLSAASITQSSAILSWTSTGDDGTVGTSTSYDLRYSTSLITSANWAGATQVSGEPAPLIAGTGQS
;
A
#
# COMPACT_ATOMS: atom_id res chain seq x y z
N MET A 1 4.21 -65.75 39.31
CA MET A 1 3.61 -65.26 38.06
C MET A 1 3.84 -63.77 37.93
N SER A 2 4.70 -63.37 37.00
CA SER A 2 5.02 -61.97 36.68
C SER A 2 3.87 -61.33 35.89
N LYS A 3 3.36 -60.18 36.33
CA LYS A 3 2.55 -59.31 35.48
C LYS A 3 3.11 -57.88 35.54
N ARG A 4 3.97 -57.55 34.57
CA ARG A 4 4.33 -56.16 34.26
C ARG A 4 3.15 -55.55 33.49
N LYS A 5 2.67 -54.38 33.90
CA LYS A 5 1.82 -53.54 33.07
C LYS A 5 2.35 -52.11 33.06
N TYR A 6 2.30 -51.58 31.84
CA TYR A 6 3.05 -50.48 31.27
C TYR A 6 2.68 -49.11 31.83
N TYR A 7 3.66 -48.21 31.73
CA TYR A 7 3.64 -46.78 32.06
C TYR A 7 2.32 -46.09 31.68
N ILE A 8 1.71 -45.40 32.64
CA ILE A 8 0.78 -44.30 32.36
C ILE A 8 1.61 -43.03 32.22
N ALA A 9 1.61 -42.51 31.00
CA ALA A 9 2.33 -41.33 30.58
C ALA A 9 1.97 -40.11 31.43
N THR A 10 2.99 -39.32 31.78
CA THR A 10 2.88 -38.00 32.39
C THR A 10 2.11 -37.07 31.46
N SER A 11 0.85 -36.77 31.73
CA SER A 11 0.13 -35.69 31.05
C SER A 11 0.48 -34.36 31.70
N ILE A 12 1.57 -33.74 31.23
CA ILE A 12 1.81 -32.32 31.48
C ILE A 12 0.78 -31.56 30.66
N VAL A 13 -0.21 -30.97 31.33
CA VAL A 13 -1.07 -29.96 30.72
C VAL A 13 -0.19 -28.73 30.53
N VAL A 14 0.42 -28.60 29.34
CA VAL A 14 1.00 -27.33 28.92
C VAL A 14 -0.18 -26.39 28.73
N VAL A 15 -0.50 -25.62 29.76
CA VAL A 15 -1.34 -24.44 29.63
C VAL A 15 -0.52 -23.47 28.78
N LEU A 16 -0.70 -23.53 27.46
CA LEU A 16 -0.22 -22.53 26.54
C LEU A 16 -0.93 -21.22 26.91
N PHE A 17 -0.26 -20.41 27.72
CA PHE A 17 -0.52 -18.98 27.74
C PHE A 17 -0.11 -18.46 26.37
N VAL A 18 -1.05 -18.44 25.42
CA VAL A 18 -0.89 -17.61 24.23
C VAL A 18 -1.13 -16.18 24.72
N SER A 19 -0.08 -15.55 25.23
CA SER A 19 -0.04 -14.09 25.29
C SER A 19 -0.17 -13.63 23.84
N ALA A 20 -1.31 -13.04 23.48
CA ALA A 20 -1.45 -12.35 22.20
C ALA A 20 -0.45 -11.19 22.21
N ILE A 21 0.74 -11.42 21.64
CA ILE A 21 1.60 -10.33 21.23
C ILE A 21 0.87 -9.69 20.06
N ALA A 22 0.17 -8.59 20.32
CA ALA A 22 -0.22 -7.67 19.27
C ALA A 22 1.08 -7.08 18.70
N LEU A 23 1.69 -7.78 17.75
CA LEU A 23 2.67 -7.18 16.87
C LEU A 23 1.90 -6.08 16.14
N ALA A 24 2.15 -4.83 16.50
CA ALA A 24 1.81 -3.72 15.62
C ALA A 24 2.67 -3.95 14.37
N ASP A 25 2.09 -4.60 13.36
CA ASP A 25 2.76 -4.81 12.09
C ASP A 25 2.90 -3.41 11.48
N THR A 26 4.13 -2.90 11.51
CA THR A 26 4.42 -1.63 10.87
C THR A 26 4.27 -1.87 9.38
N ASP A 27 3.28 -1.24 8.77
CA ASP A 27 3.14 -1.29 7.32
C ASP A 27 4.42 -0.74 6.67
N THR A 28 5.03 -1.56 5.85
CA THR A 28 6.28 -1.27 5.13
C THR A 28 6.13 -1.54 3.64
N THR A 29 4.95 -1.96 3.18
CA THR A 29 4.74 -2.25 1.77
C THR A 29 4.36 -0.97 1.07
N THR A 30 5.11 -0.60 0.03
CA THR A 30 4.82 0.62 -0.70
C THR A 30 3.75 0.41 -1.76
N PRO A 31 2.99 1.47 -2.12
CA PRO A 31 2.12 1.45 -3.28
C PRO A 31 2.86 1.12 -4.57
N SER A 32 2.17 0.50 -5.53
CA SER A 32 2.74 0.35 -6.88
C SER A 32 2.79 1.71 -7.60
N ALA A 33 3.76 1.84 -8.52
CA ALA A 33 3.86 3.00 -9.38
C ALA A 33 2.67 3.08 -10.36
N ILE A 34 2.17 4.30 -10.59
CA ILE A 34 1.23 4.60 -11.68
C ILE A 34 2.05 4.67 -12.98
N ASN A 35 1.71 3.82 -13.97
CA ASN A 35 2.44 3.72 -15.24
C ASN A 35 1.63 4.15 -16.48
N ASN A 36 0.38 4.55 -16.29
CA ASN A 36 -0.55 4.92 -17.37
C ASN A 36 -1.14 6.33 -17.20
N LEU A 37 -0.45 7.21 -16.47
CA LEU A 37 -0.87 8.60 -16.33
C LEU A 37 -0.92 9.27 -17.71
N SER A 38 -2.05 9.90 -18.00
CA SER A 38 -2.30 10.59 -19.25
C SER A 38 -2.89 11.98 -19.00
N ALA A 39 -2.69 12.89 -19.96
CA ALA A 39 -3.25 14.23 -19.93
C ALA A 39 -4.09 14.47 -21.19
N ALA A 40 -5.25 15.10 -21.01
CA ALA A 40 -6.18 15.46 -22.07
C ALA A 40 -6.75 16.87 -21.84
N SER A 41 -7.48 17.39 -22.82
CA SER A 41 -8.16 18.70 -22.74
C SER A 41 -7.23 19.84 -22.26
N ILE A 42 -6.01 19.86 -22.79
CA ILE A 42 -4.96 20.79 -22.37
C ILE A 42 -5.30 22.20 -22.89
N THR A 43 -5.35 23.15 -21.97
CA THR A 43 -5.46 24.58 -22.25
C THR A 43 -4.17 25.28 -21.83
N GLN A 44 -4.15 26.62 -21.92
CA GLN A 44 -3.01 27.40 -21.43
C GLN A 44 -2.80 27.26 -19.91
N SER A 45 -3.84 26.93 -19.14
CA SER A 45 -3.79 26.94 -17.67
C SER A 45 -4.44 25.71 -17.01
N SER A 46 -4.86 24.71 -17.78
CA SER A 46 -5.50 23.51 -17.25
C SER A 46 -5.23 22.28 -18.12
N ALA A 47 -5.32 21.11 -17.51
CA ALA A 47 -5.38 19.83 -18.19
C ALA A 47 -6.27 18.90 -17.36
N ILE A 48 -6.90 17.93 -18.01
CA ILE A 48 -7.56 16.81 -17.34
C ILE A 48 -6.56 15.66 -17.29
N LEU A 49 -6.27 15.17 -16.09
CA LEU A 49 -5.42 14.01 -15.91
C LEU A 49 -6.29 12.76 -15.76
N SER A 50 -5.78 11.61 -16.20
CA SER A 50 -6.45 10.33 -15.98
C SER A 50 -5.44 9.21 -15.82
N TRP A 51 -5.68 8.32 -14.87
CA TRP A 51 -4.82 7.18 -14.54
C TRP A 51 -5.61 6.03 -13.90
N THR A 52 -4.95 4.90 -13.68
CA THR A 52 -5.50 3.80 -12.86
C THR A 52 -4.92 3.87 -11.45
N SER A 53 -5.80 3.87 -10.44
CA SER A 53 -5.40 3.86 -9.03
C SER A 53 -4.60 2.59 -8.70
N THR A 54 -3.51 2.76 -7.96
CA THR A 54 -2.73 1.65 -7.38
C THR A 54 -3.17 1.38 -5.94
N GLY A 55 -2.75 0.24 -5.39
CA GLY A 55 -3.07 -0.13 -4.03
C GLY A 55 -2.04 0.40 -3.03
N ASP A 56 -2.38 0.36 -1.75
CA ASP A 56 -1.47 0.71 -0.65
C ASP A 56 -0.33 -0.30 -0.57
N ASP A 57 -0.69 -1.58 -0.60
CA ASP A 57 0.23 -2.73 -0.63
C ASP A 57 0.47 -3.17 -2.07
N GLY A 58 1.17 -2.35 -2.84
CA GLY A 58 1.40 -2.59 -4.25
C GLY A 58 0.14 -2.38 -5.10
N THR A 59 -0.58 -3.47 -5.41
CA THR A 59 -1.80 -3.42 -6.24
C THR A 59 -3.06 -3.77 -5.43
N VAL A 60 -2.94 -3.88 -4.11
CA VAL A 60 -4.03 -4.27 -3.20
C VAL A 60 -4.43 -3.10 -2.31
N GLY A 61 -5.74 -2.95 -2.08
CA GLY A 61 -6.27 -1.89 -1.23
C GLY A 61 -6.37 -0.54 -1.95
N THR A 62 -6.20 0.52 -1.18
CA THR A 62 -6.38 1.91 -1.63
C THR A 62 -5.23 2.74 -1.09
N SER A 63 -4.42 3.34 -1.98
CA SER A 63 -3.37 4.26 -1.57
C SER A 63 -3.91 5.39 -0.70
N THR A 64 -3.12 5.88 0.25
CA THR A 64 -3.58 6.93 1.17
C THR A 64 -3.74 8.31 0.50
N SER A 65 -2.86 8.66 -0.44
CA SER A 65 -2.87 9.97 -1.11
C SER A 65 -2.09 9.97 -2.42
N TYR A 66 -2.20 11.07 -3.18
CA TYR A 66 -1.40 11.34 -4.37
C TYR A 66 -0.52 12.58 -4.16
N ASP A 67 0.69 12.57 -4.74
CA ASP A 67 1.52 13.77 -4.96
C ASP A 67 1.60 13.99 -6.47
N LEU A 68 0.81 14.95 -6.97
CA LEU A 68 0.82 15.34 -8.38
C LEU A 68 1.64 16.62 -8.55
N ARG A 69 2.49 16.66 -9.57
CA ARG A 69 3.36 17.81 -9.84
C ARG A 69 3.38 18.22 -11.29
N TYR A 70 3.60 19.51 -11.52
CA TYR A 70 3.74 20.09 -12.86
C TYR A 70 4.94 21.04 -12.94
N SER A 71 5.46 21.19 -14.16
CA SER A 71 6.60 22.07 -14.46
C SER A 71 6.56 22.46 -15.94
N THR A 72 7.17 23.60 -16.27
CA THR A 72 7.44 24.01 -17.66
C THR A 72 8.69 23.34 -18.23
N SER A 73 9.48 22.66 -17.38
CA SER A 73 10.61 21.82 -17.77
C SER A 73 10.25 20.33 -17.64
N LEU A 74 10.94 19.48 -18.40
CA LEU A 74 10.77 18.02 -18.28
C LEU A 74 11.07 17.57 -16.84
N ILE A 75 10.12 16.85 -16.23
CA ILE A 75 10.27 16.28 -14.90
C ILE A 75 10.99 14.93 -15.01
N THR A 76 11.97 14.72 -14.13
CA THR A 76 12.77 13.52 -13.95
C THR A 76 12.89 13.24 -12.44
N SER A 77 13.38 12.07 -12.05
CA SER A 77 13.65 11.79 -10.63
C SER A 77 14.61 12.80 -9.99
N ALA A 78 15.54 13.37 -10.77
CA ALA A 78 16.53 14.33 -10.28
C ALA A 78 15.96 15.73 -9.98
N ASN A 79 14.83 16.11 -10.58
CA ASN A 79 14.23 17.44 -10.42
C ASN A 79 12.79 17.42 -9.88
N TRP A 80 12.26 16.25 -9.50
CA TRP A 80 10.92 16.08 -8.96
C TRP A 80 10.61 17.02 -7.80
N ALA A 81 11.54 17.13 -6.83
CA ALA A 81 11.38 17.98 -5.66
C ALA A 81 11.27 19.48 -5.99
N GLY A 82 11.76 19.91 -7.17
CA GLY A 82 11.67 21.29 -7.65
C GLY A 82 10.42 21.58 -8.49
N ALA A 83 9.64 20.56 -8.86
CA ALA A 83 8.38 20.75 -9.57
C ALA A 83 7.28 21.26 -8.62
N THR A 84 6.34 22.03 -9.17
CA THR A 84 5.24 22.62 -8.39
C THR A 84 4.21 21.55 -8.07
N GLN A 85 3.92 21.36 -6.79
CA GLN A 85 2.90 20.44 -6.33
C GLN A 85 1.50 21.00 -6.60
N VAL A 86 0.59 20.13 -7.04
CA VAL A 86 -0.84 20.38 -7.14
C VAL A 86 -1.44 20.38 -5.73
N SER A 87 -2.58 21.03 -5.54
CA SER A 87 -3.34 20.95 -4.30
C SER A 87 -4.77 20.57 -4.60
N GLY A 88 -5.38 19.76 -3.74
CA GLY A 88 -6.76 19.31 -3.93
C GLY A 88 -6.85 18.07 -4.81
N GLU A 89 -5.82 17.23 -4.77
CA GLU A 89 -5.83 15.90 -5.37
C GLU A 89 -7.05 15.11 -4.91
N PRO A 90 -7.66 14.29 -5.79
CA PRO A 90 -8.79 13.47 -5.40
C PRO A 90 -8.37 12.43 -4.37
N ALA A 91 -9.30 12.03 -3.50
CA ALA A 91 -9.10 10.87 -2.65
C ALA A 91 -8.87 9.63 -3.55
N PRO A 92 -7.80 8.83 -3.31
CA PRO A 92 -7.55 7.64 -4.11
C PRO A 92 -8.72 6.66 -4.05
N LEU A 93 -9.03 6.08 -5.21
CA LEU A 93 -9.99 5.00 -5.33
C LEU A 93 -9.28 3.65 -5.14
N ILE A 94 -10.09 2.60 -4.95
CA ILE A 94 -9.57 1.23 -4.84
C ILE A 94 -8.73 0.86 -6.07
N ALA A 95 -7.68 0.10 -5.85
CA ALA A 95 -6.76 -0.35 -6.89
C ALA A 95 -7.50 -0.92 -8.12
N GLY A 96 -7.02 -0.55 -9.30
CA GLY A 96 -7.64 -0.94 -10.58
C GLY A 96 -8.76 -0.01 -11.06
N THR A 97 -9.20 0.95 -10.24
CA THR A 97 -10.25 1.92 -10.63
C THR A 97 -9.65 3.11 -11.38
N GLY A 98 -10.36 3.59 -12.40
CA GLY A 98 -10.01 4.82 -13.09
C GLY A 98 -10.14 6.04 -12.18
N GLN A 99 -9.15 6.90 -12.20
CA GLN A 99 -9.08 8.15 -11.44
C GLN A 99 -8.88 9.33 -12.41
N SER A 100 -9.37 10.50 -12.02
CA SER A 100 -9.21 11.79 -12.73
C SER A 100 -9.10 12.94 -11.76
#